data_AF-A0A4Q5ZEP3-F1
#
_entry.id   AF-A0A4Q5ZEP3-F1
#
_cell.length_a   1.000
_cell.length_b   1.000
_cell.length_c   1.000
_cell.angle_alpha   90.00
_cell.angle_beta   90.00
_cell.angle_gamma   90.00
#
_symmetry.space_group_name_H-M   'P 1'
#
loop_
_entity.id
_entity.type
_entity.pdbx_description
1 polymer ?
#
loop_
_entity_poly.entity_id
_entity_poly.type
_entity_poly.pdbx_seq_one_letter_code
_entity_poly.pdbx_strand_id
1 'polypeptide(L)'
;MAGNPNGSSTLGDSVTTIFNKNFWQDPFAFNIQKGVPVSRIDWSGYGTNMFSNWLSPSAVIAQTSQARFDVLMGRTAHEVIQVRSILYPWGIRVVRTITLFRTSSNYVYRVDSGWQAESEGLFDFRYKFLKVDGTESPVQKPYTIHPGVVRGLFNIKNIREDDNVDDFKAFNSIGSPQDIVVDGQEIHYTGSPFQQEVICRPVWFDADVEIENVVQGQHLSFTKEGIKTGRVACKKILGYVQLAPSGIPITPTQFANLLAAQGGAIGGTINCQVALHDSNQQMRINRFDINASGLPLNNIARTIEINLLQMINEENVPEPVKPINEEYIL
;
A
#
# COMPACT_ATOMS: atom_id res chain seq x y z
N MET A 1 0.64 34.78 -19.82
CA MET A 1 -0.07 33.54 -19.50
C MET A 1 0.68 32.87 -18.36
N ALA A 2 0.12 32.86 -17.16
CA ALA A 2 0.66 32.05 -16.07
C ALA A 2 0.14 30.62 -16.28
N GLY A 3 1.03 29.65 -16.48
CA GLY A 3 0.64 28.25 -16.55
C GLY A 3 0.26 27.77 -15.14
N ASN A 4 -0.89 27.11 -15.02
CA ASN A 4 -1.22 26.43 -13.78
C ASN A 4 -0.29 25.21 -13.61
N PRO A 5 0.34 25.01 -12.44
CA PRO A 5 1.15 23.83 -12.19
C PRO A 5 0.25 22.60 -12.29
N ASN A 6 0.62 21.64 -13.13
CA ASN A 6 -0.12 20.39 -13.33
C ASN A 6 0.33 19.28 -12.35
N GLY A 7 1.22 19.59 -11.40
CA GLY A 7 1.75 18.63 -10.43
C GLY A 7 2.56 17.48 -11.04
N SER A 8 2.81 17.50 -12.35
CA SER A 8 3.47 16.41 -13.06
C SER A 8 4.98 16.49 -12.87
N SER A 9 5.61 15.35 -12.60
CA SER A 9 7.05 15.22 -12.43
C SER A 9 7.60 14.10 -13.31
N THR A 10 8.88 14.22 -13.67
CA THR A 10 9.61 13.21 -14.44
C THR A 10 9.76 11.88 -13.68
N LEU A 11 9.45 11.84 -12.38
CA LEU A 11 9.43 10.60 -11.61
C LEU A 11 8.18 9.74 -11.90
N GLY A 12 7.13 10.30 -12.48
CA GLY A 12 5.83 9.64 -12.61
C GLY A 12 5.01 9.75 -11.31
N ASP A 13 3.69 9.66 -11.42
CA ASP A 13 2.77 10.13 -10.38
C ASP A 13 2.93 9.43 -9.02
N SER A 14 3.01 8.09 -9.00
CA SER A 14 3.14 7.31 -7.76
C SER A 14 4.43 7.62 -7.01
N VAL A 15 5.55 7.66 -7.73
CA VAL A 15 6.87 7.94 -7.15
C VAL A 15 6.95 9.40 -6.71
N THR A 16 6.38 10.32 -7.50
CA THR A 16 6.28 11.74 -7.15
C THR A 16 5.50 11.94 -5.87
N THR A 17 4.36 11.26 -5.72
CA THR A 17 3.52 11.35 -4.52
C THR A 17 4.28 10.90 -3.27
N ILE A 18 4.94 9.74 -3.31
CA ILE A 18 5.72 9.24 -2.17
C ILE A 18 6.92 10.15 -1.89
N PHE A 19 7.68 10.51 -2.93
CA PHE A 19 8.89 11.32 -2.80
C PHE A 19 8.58 12.71 -2.23
N ASN A 20 7.57 13.38 -2.78
CA ASN A 20 7.16 14.69 -2.27
C ASN A 20 6.60 14.58 -0.85
N LYS A 21 5.79 13.57 -0.50
CA LYS A 21 5.33 13.44 0.89
C LYS A 21 6.47 13.18 1.88
N ASN A 22 7.58 12.58 1.44
CA ASN A 22 8.75 12.30 2.29
C ASN A 22 9.69 13.51 2.44
N PHE A 23 9.92 14.27 1.36
CA PHE A 23 10.87 15.39 1.35
C PHE A 23 10.25 16.78 1.24
N TRP A 24 8.97 16.87 0.94
CA TRP A 24 8.23 18.12 0.74
C TRP A 24 7.00 18.11 1.64
N GLN A 25 7.19 18.50 2.90
CA GLN A 25 6.08 18.68 3.83
C GLN A 25 5.52 20.09 3.72
N ASP A 26 4.19 20.21 3.79
CA ASP A 26 3.50 21.50 3.88
C ASP A 26 4.08 22.29 5.08
N PRO A 27 4.64 23.50 4.85
CA PRO A 27 5.23 24.33 5.90
C PRO A 27 4.25 24.68 7.02
N PHE A 28 2.95 24.48 6.84
CA PHE A 28 1.92 24.71 7.87
C PHE A 28 1.54 23.45 8.66
N ALA A 29 1.90 22.25 8.19
CA ALA A 29 1.54 21.00 8.85
C ALA A 29 2.64 20.48 9.77
N PHE A 30 3.92 20.74 9.49
CA PHE A 30 5.06 20.28 10.27
C PHE A 30 6.18 21.31 10.23
N ASN A 31 6.69 21.76 11.39
CA ASN A 31 7.83 22.70 11.49
C ASN A 31 9.18 22.10 11.04
N ILE A 32 9.16 21.11 10.14
CA ILE A 32 10.36 20.44 9.65
C ILE A 32 10.33 20.59 8.12
N GLN A 33 11.01 21.63 7.62
CA GLN A 33 11.39 21.64 6.21
C GLN A 33 12.32 20.45 5.98
N LYS A 34 11.78 19.42 5.33
CA LYS A 34 12.56 18.32 4.80
C LYS A 34 13.03 18.71 3.40
N GLY A 35 14.11 18.09 2.97
CA GLY A 35 14.69 18.23 1.65
C GLY A 35 15.69 17.10 1.47
N VAL A 36 15.99 16.75 0.22
CA VAL A 36 16.99 15.71 0.00
C VAL A 36 18.35 16.26 0.43
N PRO A 37 19.07 15.61 1.37
CA PRO A 37 20.33 16.12 1.84
C PRO A 37 21.39 16.02 0.75
N VAL A 38 22.08 17.15 0.52
CA VAL A 38 23.19 17.25 -0.43
C VAL A 38 24.48 16.92 0.31
N SER A 39 25.28 16.00 -0.22
CA SER A 39 26.56 15.62 0.40
C SER A 39 27.68 16.61 0.05
N ARG A 40 27.66 17.16 -1.16
CA ARG A 40 28.63 18.16 -1.62
C ARG A 40 28.03 19.06 -2.69
N ILE A 41 28.40 20.33 -2.64
CA ILE A 41 28.12 21.32 -3.68
C ILE A 41 29.38 22.15 -3.95
N ASP A 42 29.84 22.16 -5.20
CA ASP A 42 30.96 22.99 -5.65
C ASP A 42 30.50 23.92 -6.77
N TRP A 43 31.06 25.12 -6.78
CA TRP A 43 30.69 26.17 -7.73
C TRP A 43 31.89 26.45 -8.63
N SER A 44 31.66 26.50 -9.94
CA SER A 44 32.68 26.84 -10.92
C SER A 44 32.12 27.85 -11.92
N GLY A 45 32.99 28.52 -12.67
CA GLY A 45 32.58 29.40 -13.78
C GLY A 45 31.77 28.69 -14.88
N TYR A 46 31.75 27.35 -14.89
CA TYR A 46 30.99 26.52 -15.83
C TYR A 46 29.72 25.92 -15.22
N GLY A 47 29.35 26.33 -14.00
CA GLY A 47 28.15 25.88 -13.28
C GLY A 47 28.45 25.09 -12.01
N THR A 48 27.39 24.50 -11.45
CA THR A 48 27.42 23.82 -10.15
C THR A 48 27.62 22.32 -10.29
N ASN A 49 28.54 21.75 -9.52
CA ASN A 49 28.59 20.31 -9.27
C ASN A 49 27.88 20.03 -7.95
N MET A 50 26.92 19.11 -7.95
CA MET A 50 26.14 18.77 -6.76
C MET A 50 25.96 17.27 -6.69
N PHE A 51 26.25 16.71 -5.52
CA PHE A 51 26.16 15.27 -5.30
C PHE A 51 25.27 14.99 -4.09
N SER A 52 24.46 13.94 -4.18
CA SER A 52 23.73 13.38 -3.07
C SER A 52 23.67 11.87 -3.23
N ASN A 53 23.84 11.16 -2.11
CA ASN A 53 23.58 9.72 -2.03
C ASN A 53 22.89 9.46 -0.69
N TRP A 54 21.64 9.88 -0.59
CA TRP A 54 20.83 9.64 0.59
C TRP A 54 20.20 8.25 0.54
N LEU A 55 20.27 7.55 1.67
CA LEU A 55 19.74 6.19 1.85
C LEU A 55 18.93 6.12 3.15
N SER A 56 17.80 5.44 3.10
CA SER A 56 16.98 5.10 4.25
C SER A 56 16.76 3.58 4.30
N PRO A 57 17.64 2.83 4.99
CA PRO A 57 17.52 1.39 5.10
C PRO A 57 16.25 0.92 5.82
N SER A 58 15.70 1.78 6.68
CA SER A 58 14.46 1.54 7.43
C SER A 58 13.20 1.89 6.65
N ALA A 59 13.28 2.37 5.41
CA ALA A 59 12.11 2.62 4.57
C ALA A 59 11.39 1.31 4.25
N VAL A 60 10.10 1.23 4.60
CA VAL A 60 9.27 0.03 4.38
C VAL A 60 7.95 0.33 3.67
N ILE A 61 7.20 1.35 4.10
CA ILE A 61 5.83 1.60 3.64
C ILE A 61 5.70 3.04 3.13
N ALA A 62 5.36 3.21 1.85
CA ALA A 62 5.19 4.51 1.19
C ALA A 62 6.30 5.53 1.55
N GLN A 63 7.56 5.10 1.43
CA GLN A 63 8.74 5.89 1.79
C GLN A 63 9.80 5.82 0.71
N THR A 64 10.58 6.90 0.57
CA THR A 64 11.79 6.88 -0.26
C THR A 64 12.89 6.12 0.47
N SER A 65 13.47 5.11 -0.19
CA SER A 65 14.61 4.33 0.32
C SER A 65 15.96 4.84 -0.18
N GLN A 66 15.97 5.45 -1.38
CA GLN A 66 17.15 6.07 -1.95
C GLN A 66 16.78 7.33 -2.72
N ALA A 67 17.55 8.40 -2.51
CA ALA A 67 17.54 9.59 -3.33
C ALA A 67 18.99 9.94 -3.65
N ARG A 68 19.40 9.66 -4.90
CA ARG A 68 20.73 9.97 -5.40
C ARG A 68 20.62 10.90 -6.59
N PHE A 69 21.43 11.94 -6.61
CA PHE A 69 21.62 12.77 -7.78
C PHE A 69 23.07 13.20 -7.90
N ASP A 70 23.57 13.11 -9.13
CA ASP A 70 24.88 13.54 -9.55
C ASP A 70 24.67 14.61 -10.62
N VAL A 71 24.96 15.86 -10.26
CA VAL A 71 24.90 17.04 -11.12
C VAL A 71 26.33 17.47 -11.42
N LEU A 72 26.66 17.60 -12.69
CA LEU A 72 27.96 18.05 -13.16
C LEU A 72 27.78 19.27 -14.06
N MET A 73 28.51 20.34 -13.78
CA MET A 73 28.52 21.58 -14.56
C MET A 73 27.10 22.15 -14.79
N GLY A 74 26.29 22.13 -13.73
CA GLY A 74 24.91 22.62 -13.74
C GLY A 74 23.89 21.71 -14.44
N ARG A 75 24.25 20.47 -14.79
CA ARG A 75 23.35 19.52 -15.48
C ARG A 75 23.28 18.18 -14.75
N THR A 76 22.08 17.62 -14.60
CA THR A 76 21.89 16.26 -14.07
C THR A 76 22.57 15.26 -14.99
N ALA A 77 23.56 14.55 -14.46
CA ALA A 77 24.24 13.46 -15.14
C ALA A 77 23.54 12.14 -14.85
N HIS A 78 23.18 11.92 -13.58
CA HIS A 78 22.56 10.69 -13.11
C HIS A 78 21.68 10.97 -11.89
N GLU A 79 20.47 10.40 -11.86
CA GLU A 79 19.52 10.50 -10.76
C GLU A 79 18.88 9.13 -10.55
N VAL A 80 18.78 8.70 -9.30
CA VAL A 80 18.11 7.47 -8.88
C VAL A 80 17.22 7.79 -7.71
N ILE A 81 15.91 7.61 -7.91
CA ILE A 81 14.92 7.67 -6.85
C ILE A 81 14.30 6.29 -6.70
N GLN A 82 14.40 5.74 -5.50
CA GLN A 82 13.81 4.45 -5.16
C GLN A 82 12.81 4.64 -4.03
N VAL A 83 11.61 4.09 -4.21
CA VAL A 83 10.55 4.10 -3.21
C VAL A 83 10.12 2.69 -2.87
N ARG A 84 9.75 2.48 -1.60
CA ARG A 84 9.26 1.21 -1.06
C ARG A 84 7.84 1.36 -0.56
N SER A 85 7.05 0.31 -0.74
CA SER A 85 5.69 0.25 -0.26
C SER A 85 5.21 -1.19 -0.02
N ILE A 86 3.94 -1.31 0.37
CA ILE A 86 3.23 -2.58 0.55
C ILE A 86 2.03 -2.64 -0.39
N LEU A 87 1.75 -3.85 -0.89
CA LEU A 87 0.63 -4.16 -1.77
C LEU A 87 -0.43 -4.94 -0.99
N TYR A 88 -1.60 -4.33 -0.87
CA TYR A 88 -2.82 -4.88 -0.30
C TYR A 88 -3.57 -5.73 -1.33
N PRO A 89 -4.31 -6.75 -0.91
CA PRO A 89 -4.56 -7.18 0.48
C PRO A 89 -3.57 -8.23 1.02
N TRP A 90 -2.51 -8.53 0.27
CA TRP A 90 -1.67 -9.71 0.52
C TRP A 90 -0.40 -9.46 1.34
N GLY A 91 -0.09 -8.20 1.65
CA GLY A 91 1.07 -7.83 2.45
C GLY A 91 2.40 -8.03 1.70
N ILE A 92 2.40 -7.80 0.38
CA ILE A 92 3.59 -7.96 -0.47
C ILE A 92 4.41 -6.68 -0.38
N ARG A 93 5.68 -6.75 0.03
CA ARG A 93 6.59 -5.60 -0.02
C ARG A 93 7.04 -5.38 -1.47
N VAL A 94 6.94 -4.14 -1.93
CA VAL A 94 7.23 -3.75 -3.31
C VAL A 94 8.16 -2.55 -3.36
N VAL A 95 8.94 -2.47 -4.42
CA VAL A 95 9.89 -1.41 -4.68
C VAL A 95 9.74 -0.90 -6.12
N ARG A 96 9.88 0.41 -6.32
CA ARG A 96 9.92 1.03 -7.65
C ARG A 96 11.09 2.00 -7.72
N THR A 97 11.88 1.87 -8.79
CA THR A 97 13.08 2.68 -9.01
C THR A 97 12.94 3.44 -10.32
N ILE A 98 13.12 4.76 -10.25
CA ILE A 98 13.25 5.63 -11.41
C ILE A 98 14.71 6.05 -11.52
N THR A 99 15.29 5.78 -12.69
CA THR A 99 16.64 6.22 -13.03
C THR A 99 16.57 7.19 -14.19
N LEU A 100 17.09 8.39 -14.00
CA LEU A 100 17.32 9.34 -15.07
C LEU A 100 18.82 9.47 -15.30
N PHE A 101 19.26 9.32 -16.54
CA PHE A 101 20.68 9.49 -16.86
C PHE A 101 20.84 10.15 -18.21
N ARG A 102 21.93 10.91 -18.35
CA ARG A 102 22.28 11.61 -19.57
C ARG A 102 23.47 10.95 -20.24
N THR A 103 23.39 10.70 -21.54
CA THR A 103 24.51 10.19 -22.33
C THR A 103 25.38 11.32 -22.89
N SER A 104 26.56 10.97 -23.40
CA SER A 104 27.49 11.91 -24.07
C SER A 104 26.86 12.61 -25.30
N SER A 105 25.84 12.00 -25.90
CA SER A 105 25.03 12.58 -26.99
C SER A 105 24.01 13.64 -26.53
N ASN A 106 24.03 14.04 -25.25
CA ASN A 106 23.13 15.03 -24.64
C ASN A 106 21.64 14.62 -24.59
N TYR A 107 21.31 13.36 -24.87
CA TYR A 107 19.98 12.80 -24.62
C TYR A 107 19.83 12.39 -23.16
N VAL A 108 18.63 12.60 -22.62
CA VAL A 108 18.24 12.14 -21.28
C VAL A 108 17.32 10.94 -21.43
N TYR A 109 17.68 9.85 -20.77
CA TYR A 109 16.88 8.64 -20.70
C TYR A 109 16.22 8.56 -19.33
N ARG A 110 14.94 8.18 -19.32
CA ARG A 110 14.21 7.78 -18.12
C ARG A 110 13.96 6.29 -18.19
N VAL A 111 14.42 5.56 -17.18
CA VAL A 111 14.14 4.13 -17.00
C VAL A 111 13.33 3.97 -15.73
N ASP A 112 12.22 3.26 -15.83
CA ASP A 112 11.30 2.97 -14.74
C ASP A 112 11.22 1.46 -14.59
N SER A 113 11.55 0.95 -13.42
CA SER A 113 11.46 -0.50 -13.16
C SER A 113 10.01 -0.99 -13.12
N GLY A 114 9.03 -0.10 -12.99
CA GLY A 114 7.72 -0.45 -12.46
C GLY A 114 7.81 -0.94 -11.02
N TRP A 115 6.69 -1.39 -10.47
CA TRP A 115 6.69 -2.06 -9.16
C TRP A 115 7.29 -3.46 -9.29
N GLN A 116 8.24 -3.77 -8.43
CA GLN A 116 8.90 -5.07 -8.29
C GLN A 116 8.66 -5.60 -6.89
N ALA A 117 8.35 -6.90 -6.76
CA ALA A 117 8.17 -7.52 -5.46
C ALA A 117 9.53 -7.76 -4.77
N GLU A 118 9.67 -7.31 -3.52
CA GLU A 118 10.79 -7.64 -2.64
C GLU A 118 10.45 -8.84 -1.71
N SER A 119 9.16 -9.14 -1.51
CA SER A 119 8.71 -10.25 -0.66
C SER A 119 7.54 -11.02 -1.26
N GLU A 120 7.27 -12.19 -0.70
CA GLU A 120 6.06 -12.98 -0.99
C GLU A 120 4.83 -12.40 -0.26
N GLY A 121 3.63 -12.80 -0.70
CA GLY A 121 2.35 -12.36 -0.13
C GLY A 121 1.87 -13.28 0.98
N LEU A 122 2.49 -13.16 2.15
CA LEU A 122 2.21 -13.98 3.33
C LEU A 122 1.31 -13.29 4.37
N PHE A 123 0.57 -12.25 3.94
CA PHE A 123 -0.22 -11.40 4.84
C PHE A 123 0.64 -10.72 5.92
N ASP A 124 1.91 -10.44 5.61
CA ASP A 124 2.85 -9.81 6.53
C ASP A 124 2.77 -8.28 6.44
N PHE A 125 1.98 -7.70 7.34
CA PHE A 125 1.84 -6.25 7.48
C PHE A 125 2.68 -5.66 8.61
N ARG A 126 3.64 -6.42 9.15
CA ARG A 126 4.48 -5.96 10.25
C ARG A 126 5.25 -4.71 9.86
N TYR A 127 5.29 -3.76 10.78
CA TYR A 127 6.05 -2.53 10.63
C TYR A 127 6.69 -2.17 11.98
N LYS A 128 7.66 -1.26 11.92
CA LYS A 128 8.29 -0.70 13.11
C LYS A 128 8.46 0.80 12.91
N PHE A 129 8.41 1.53 14.00
CA PHE A 129 8.70 2.96 14.02
C PHE A 129 9.57 3.27 15.24
N LEU A 130 10.30 4.37 15.18
CA LEU A 130 11.07 4.89 16.30
C LEU A 130 10.18 5.76 17.16
N LYS A 131 10.12 5.51 18.46
CA LYS A 131 9.46 6.39 19.42
C LYS A 131 10.23 7.70 19.60
N VAL A 132 9.61 8.68 20.25
CA VAL A 132 10.24 9.98 20.58
C VAL A 132 11.53 9.80 21.40
N ASP A 133 11.62 8.75 22.22
CA ASP A 133 12.80 8.39 23.03
C ASP A 133 13.91 7.66 22.23
N GLY A 134 13.70 7.43 20.93
CA GLY A 134 14.63 6.70 20.06
C GLY A 134 14.53 5.18 20.12
N THR A 135 13.59 4.61 20.91
CA THR A 135 13.39 3.17 20.98
C THR A 135 12.59 2.64 19.79
N GLU A 136 12.95 1.46 19.26
CA GLU A 136 12.14 0.81 18.23
C GLU A 136 10.84 0.24 18.84
N SER A 137 9.70 0.61 18.26
CA SER A 137 8.39 0.03 18.57
C SER A 137 7.92 -0.85 17.42
N PRO A 138 8.08 -2.19 17.54
CA PRO A 138 7.61 -3.12 16.52
C PRO A 138 6.13 -3.44 16.69
N VAL A 139 5.35 -3.34 15.62
CA VAL A 139 3.94 -3.76 15.56
C VAL A 139 3.84 -5.06 14.79
N GLN A 140 3.53 -6.15 15.50
CA GLN A 140 3.60 -7.51 14.94
C GLN A 140 2.32 -7.97 14.23
N LYS A 141 1.16 -7.44 14.62
CA LYS A 141 -0.15 -7.86 14.07
C LYS A 141 -1.07 -6.65 13.94
N PRO A 142 -0.89 -5.80 12.90
CA PRO A 142 -1.78 -4.66 12.68
C PRO A 142 -3.18 -5.08 12.24
N TYR A 143 -3.32 -6.29 11.67
CA TYR A 143 -4.59 -6.85 11.24
C TYR A 143 -4.77 -8.25 11.81
N THR A 144 -6.03 -8.60 12.07
CA THR A 144 -6.45 -9.98 12.34
C THR A 144 -6.83 -10.62 11.01
N ILE A 145 -5.95 -11.48 10.47
CA ILE A 145 -6.15 -12.14 9.18
C ILE A 145 -6.33 -13.64 9.40
N HIS A 146 -7.34 -14.20 8.72
CA HIS A 146 -7.63 -15.63 8.71
C HIS A 146 -7.38 -16.16 7.28
N PRO A 147 -6.17 -16.69 6.98
CA PRO A 147 -5.81 -17.10 5.62
C PRO A 147 -6.63 -18.28 5.07
N GLY A 148 -7.20 -19.10 5.96
CA GLY A 148 -8.00 -20.27 5.58
C GLY A 148 -7.18 -21.23 4.70
N VAL A 149 -7.75 -21.61 3.55
CA VAL A 149 -7.16 -22.57 2.59
C VAL A 149 -6.04 -21.93 1.76
N VAL A 150 -6.02 -20.61 1.62
CA VAL A 150 -5.00 -19.88 0.86
C VAL A 150 -3.86 -19.48 1.79
N ARG A 151 -2.69 -20.08 1.62
CA ARG A 151 -1.54 -19.85 2.50
C ARG A 151 -0.72 -18.63 2.13
N GLY A 152 -0.85 -18.15 0.89
CA GLY A 152 -0.21 -16.94 0.42
C GLY A 152 0.03 -16.93 -1.08
N LEU A 153 0.66 -15.87 -1.56
CA LEU A 153 1.04 -15.67 -2.96
C LEU A 153 2.55 -15.70 -3.10
N PHE A 154 3.02 -16.35 -4.15
CA PHE A 154 4.43 -16.56 -4.42
C PHE A 154 4.80 -16.14 -5.83
N ASN A 155 6.09 -15.88 -6.10
CA ASN A 155 6.59 -15.61 -7.45
C ASN A 155 5.84 -14.44 -8.12
N ILE A 156 5.63 -13.38 -7.35
CA ILE A 156 4.88 -12.20 -7.77
C ILE A 156 5.64 -11.46 -8.86
N LYS A 157 4.96 -11.17 -9.96
CA LYS A 157 5.56 -10.53 -11.14
C LYS A 157 4.52 -9.73 -11.93
N ASN A 158 5.01 -9.00 -12.93
CA ASN A 158 4.19 -8.21 -13.84
C ASN A 158 3.28 -7.21 -13.12
N ILE A 159 3.73 -6.62 -12.01
CA ILE A 159 2.97 -5.61 -11.29
C ILE A 159 2.86 -4.36 -12.16
N ARG A 160 1.64 -3.98 -12.53
CA ARG A 160 1.34 -2.84 -13.40
C ARG A 160 0.22 -2.03 -12.81
N GLU A 161 0.40 -0.72 -12.77
CA GLU A 161 -0.66 0.22 -12.41
C GLU A 161 -1.76 0.19 -13.47
N ASP A 162 -3.00 0.42 -13.03
CA ASP A 162 -4.17 0.46 -13.91
C ASP A 162 -4.81 1.84 -13.84
N ASP A 163 -5.12 2.42 -15.00
CA ASP A 163 -5.72 3.75 -15.11
C ASP A 163 -7.27 3.70 -15.17
N ASN A 164 -7.88 2.52 -15.20
CA ASN A 164 -9.34 2.36 -15.28
C ASN A 164 -9.98 2.08 -13.93
N VAL A 165 -9.19 1.72 -12.92
CA VAL A 165 -9.63 1.55 -11.54
C VAL A 165 -9.20 2.78 -10.75
N ASP A 166 -10.12 3.35 -9.99
CA ASP A 166 -9.83 4.55 -9.20
C ASP A 166 -8.90 4.24 -8.01
N ASP A 167 -8.05 5.20 -7.67
CA ASP A 167 -7.29 5.17 -6.43
C ASP A 167 -8.24 5.11 -5.21
N PHE A 168 -7.93 4.25 -4.24
CA PHE A 168 -8.58 4.32 -2.93
C PHE A 168 -8.05 5.53 -2.17
N LYS A 169 -8.93 6.47 -1.84
CA LYS A 169 -8.61 7.69 -1.10
C LYS A 169 -9.42 7.79 0.18
N ALA A 170 -8.74 8.08 1.29
CA ALA A 170 -9.35 8.33 2.59
C ALA A 170 -8.53 9.37 3.37
N PHE A 171 -9.01 9.74 4.55
CA PHE A 171 -8.31 10.67 5.43
C PHE A 171 -8.26 10.15 6.86
N ASN A 172 -7.14 10.38 7.54
CA ASN A 172 -7.03 10.30 8.99
C ASN A 172 -7.17 11.71 9.57
N SER A 173 -8.13 11.92 10.47
CA SER A 173 -8.23 13.18 11.21
C SER A 173 -7.20 13.18 12.34
N ILE A 174 -6.21 14.07 12.23
CA ILE A 174 -5.16 14.25 13.24
C ILE A 174 -5.53 15.43 14.13
N GLY A 175 -5.71 15.16 15.43
CA GLY A 175 -6.00 16.17 16.44
C GLY A 175 -4.73 16.88 16.95
N SER A 176 -4.90 17.73 17.96
CA SER A 176 -3.77 18.39 18.65
C SER A 176 -4.11 18.63 20.12
N PRO A 177 -3.24 18.25 21.08
CA PRO A 177 -2.00 17.50 20.88
C PRO A 177 -2.24 16.00 20.63
N GLN A 178 -1.42 15.35 19.80
CA GLN A 178 -1.51 13.91 19.50
C GLN A 178 -0.16 13.32 19.09
N ASP A 179 0.15 12.09 19.49
CA ASP A 179 1.31 11.37 18.97
C ASP A 179 0.98 10.72 17.61
N ILE A 180 1.81 10.98 16.61
CA ILE A 180 1.64 10.46 15.25
C ILE A 180 2.95 9.90 14.70
N VAL A 181 2.86 8.91 13.82
CA VAL A 181 4.02 8.35 13.12
C VAL A 181 4.12 8.97 11.73
N VAL A 182 5.28 9.56 11.44
CA VAL A 182 5.61 10.15 10.14
C VAL A 182 6.99 9.65 9.72
N ASP A 183 7.09 9.10 8.52
CA ASP A 183 8.33 8.55 8.00
C ASP A 183 9.03 7.53 8.92
N GLY A 184 8.22 6.73 9.65
CA GLY A 184 8.74 5.71 10.56
C GLY A 184 9.29 6.27 11.88
N GLN A 185 8.99 7.53 12.21
CA GLN A 185 9.31 8.16 13.49
C GLN A 185 8.05 8.71 14.15
N GLU A 186 7.88 8.46 15.43
CA GLU A 186 6.84 9.05 16.26
C GLU A 186 7.22 10.48 16.61
N ILE A 187 6.27 11.39 16.46
CA ILE A 187 6.41 12.79 16.82
C ILE A 187 5.22 13.21 17.70
N HIS A 188 5.49 14.06 18.69
CA HIS A 188 4.45 14.68 19.50
C HIS A 188 3.89 15.89 18.74
N TYR A 189 2.75 15.71 18.08
CA TYR A 189 2.13 16.75 17.27
C TYR A 189 1.41 17.77 18.14
N THR A 190 1.78 19.04 17.99
CA THR A 190 1.21 20.18 18.73
C THR A 190 0.70 21.30 17.80
N GLY A 191 0.65 21.03 16.49
CA GLY A 191 0.19 21.99 15.48
C GLY A 191 -1.33 22.10 15.39
N SER A 192 -1.84 22.67 14.30
CA SER A 192 -3.30 22.75 14.06
C SER A 192 -3.84 21.42 13.55
N PRO A 193 -5.02 20.96 14.00
CA PRO A 193 -5.61 19.73 13.47
C PRO A 193 -5.68 19.73 11.94
N PHE A 194 -5.33 18.60 11.31
CA PHE A 194 -5.30 18.47 9.86
C PHE A 194 -5.77 17.07 9.41
N GLN A 195 -6.08 16.95 8.12
CA GLN A 195 -6.47 15.68 7.51
C GLN A 195 -5.25 15.08 6.81
N GLN A 196 -4.74 13.96 7.34
CA GLN A 196 -3.68 13.20 6.69
C GLN A 196 -4.29 12.32 5.60
N GLU A 197 -3.85 12.52 4.36
CA GLU A 197 -4.28 11.70 3.22
C GLU A 197 -3.82 10.24 3.33
N VAL A 198 -4.73 9.35 2.95
CA VAL A 198 -4.50 7.94 2.72
C VAL A 198 -4.79 7.66 1.25
N ILE A 199 -3.82 7.10 0.54
CA ILE A 199 -3.90 6.86 -0.90
C ILE A 199 -3.36 5.47 -1.17
N CYS A 200 -4.15 4.63 -1.82
CA CYS A 200 -3.69 3.36 -2.37
C CYS A 200 -4.06 3.27 -3.86
N ARG A 201 -3.08 2.89 -4.69
CA ARG A 201 -3.22 2.83 -6.15
C ARG A 201 -3.44 1.41 -6.65
N PRO A 202 -4.45 1.16 -7.50
CA PRO A 202 -4.68 -0.17 -8.03
C PRO A 202 -3.54 -0.64 -8.94
N VAL A 203 -3.23 -1.93 -8.82
CA VAL A 203 -2.28 -2.64 -9.67
C VAL A 203 -2.83 -4.02 -10.03
N TRP A 204 -2.51 -4.47 -11.23
CA TRP A 204 -2.66 -5.86 -11.64
C TRP A 204 -1.31 -6.57 -11.56
N PHE A 205 -1.32 -7.80 -11.08
CA PHE A 205 -0.11 -8.63 -11.03
C PHE A 205 -0.42 -10.11 -11.26
N ASP A 206 0.63 -10.88 -11.55
CA ASP A 206 0.56 -12.33 -11.66
C ASP A 206 1.30 -12.96 -10.47
N ALA A 207 0.81 -14.08 -9.97
CA ALA A 207 1.42 -14.80 -8.86
C ALA A 207 0.99 -16.27 -8.83
N ASP A 208 1.76 -17.07 -8.11
CA ASP A 208 1.46 -18.46 -7.80
C ASP A 208 0.74 -18.52 -6.45
N VAL A 209 -0.52 -18.94 -6.44
CA VAL A 209 -1.34 -19.04 -5.23
C VAL A 209 -1.05 -20.37 -4.54
N GLU A 210 -0.64 -20.33 -3.29
CA GLU A 210 -0.43 -21.52 -2.46
C GLU A 210 -1.75 -21.92 -1.79
N ILE A 211 -2.23 -23.12 -2.12
CA ILE A 211 -3.53 -23.65 -1.69
C ILE A 211 -3.34 -25.05 -1.11
N GLU A 212 -4.08 -25.35 -0.04
CA GLU A 212 -4.10 -26.68 0.56
C GLU A 212 -4.86 -27.71 -0.29
N ASN A 213 -4.44 -28.97 -0.17
CA ASN A 213 -5.07 -30.17 -0.71
C ASN A 213 -5.36 -30.11 -2.22
N VAL A 214 -4.53 -29.39 -2.99
CA VAL A 214 -4.66 -29.34 -4.45
C VAL A 214 -4.29 -30.71 -5.06
N VAL A 215 -5.22 -31.23 -5.86
CA VAL A 215 -5.07 -32.49 -6.59
C VAL A 215 -4.68 -32.21 -8.05
N GLN A 216 -5.32 -31.23 -8.68
CA GLN A 216 -5.12 -30.89 -10.10
C GLN A 216 -5.05 -29.38 -10.31
N GLY A 217 -4.29 -28.93 -11.31
CA GLY A 217 -4.11 -27.52 -11.66
C GLY A 217 -2.88 -26.87 -11.03
N GLN A 218 -2.23 -27.54 -10.09
CA GLN A 218 -0.94 -27.12 -9.54
C GLN A 218 0.21 -27.40 -10.51
N HIS A 219 1.18 -26.49 -10.57
CA HIS A 219 2.45 -26.71 -11.27
C HIS A 219 3.56 -27.16 -10.33
N LEU A 220 3.37 -26.98 -9.02
CA LEU A 220 4.27 -27.44 -7.96
C LEU A 220 3.42 -28.03 -6.83
N SER A 221 3.84 -29.17 -6.29
CA SER A 221 3.22 -29.80 -5.12
C SER A 221 4.28 -30.18 -4.09
N PHE A 222 3.96 -30.01 -2.82
CA PHE A 222 4.82 -30.32 -1.69
C PHE A 222 3.97 -30.53 -0.43
N THR A 223 4.58 -31.04 0.64
CA THR A 223 3.92 -31.17 1.94
C THR A 223 4.48 -30.12 2.89
N LYS A 224 3.60 -29.35 3.54
CA LYS A 224 3.96 -28.34 4.54
C LYS A 224 3.12 -28.57 5.77
N GLU A 225 3.75 -28.68 6.94
CA GLU A 225 3.05 -28.95 8.22
C GLU A 225 2.17 -30.21 8.18
N GLY A 226 2.58 -31.23 7.42
CA GLY A 226 1.82 -32.48 7.23
C GLY A 226 0.64 -32.37 6.27
N ILE A 227 0.36 -31.19 5.70
CA ILE A 227 -0.72 -30.94 4.75
C ILE A 227 -0.13 -30.94 3.33
N LYS A 228 -0.80 -31.62 2.40
CA LYS A 228 -0.45 -31.55 0.97
C LYS A 228 -0.81 -30.17 0.46
N THR A 229 0.13 -29.48 -0.15
CA THR A 229 -0.02 -28.10 -0.61
C THR A 229 0.42 -28.00 -2.06
N GLY A 230 -0.30 -27.17 -2.82
CA GLY A 230 -0.03 -26.92 -4.22
C GLY A 230 0.13 -25.45 -4.51
N ARG A 231 0.94 -25.13 -5.52
CA ARG A 231 0.96 -23.79 -6.12
C ARG A 231 0.29 -23.80 -7.48
N VAL A 232 -0.65 -22.89 -7.64
CA VAL A 232 -1.45 -22.75 -8.86
C VAL A 232 -1.21 -21.36 -9.43
N ALA A 233 -0.82 -21.30 -10.69
CA ALA A 233 -0.52 -20.03 -11.34
C ALA A 233 -1.82 -19.23 -11.56
N CYS A 234 -1.81 -17.97 -11.14
CA CYS A 234 -2.90 -17.02 -11.34
C CYS A 234 -2.37 -15.77 -12.05
N LYS A 235 -3.23 -15.18 -12.89
CA LYS A 235 -2.92 -13.99 -13.67
C LYS A 235 -3.93 -12.89 -13.39
N LYS A 236 -3.50 -11.64 -13.54
CA LYS A 236 -4.35 -10.45 -13.35
C LYS A 236 -5.10 -10.48 -12.01
N ILE A 237 -4.35 -10.62 -10.92
CA ILE A 237 -4.86 -10.42 -9.57
C ILE A 237 -4.88 -8.92 -9.30
N LEU A 238 -5.99 -8.42 -8.78
CA LEU A 238 -6.08 -7.02 -8.36
C LEU A 238 -5.37 -6.86 -7.01
N GLY A 239 -4.63 -5.77 -6.87
CA GLY A 239 -4.06 -5.33 -5.61
C GLY A 239 -3.98 -3.81 -5.55
N TYR A 240 -3.56 -3.29 -4.40
CA TYR A 240 -3.45 -1.85 -4.17
C TYR A 240 -2.12 -1.52 -3.50
N VAL A 241 -1.29 -0.71 -4.13
CA VAL A 241 -0.01 -0.24 -3.54
C VAL A 241 -0.25 1.02 -2.74
N GLN A 242 0.24 1.07 -1.51
CA GLN A 242 0.11 2.27 -0.67
C GLN A 242 1.00 3.41 -1.18
N LEU A 243 0.45 4.60 -1.37
CA LEU A 243 1.21 5.82 -1.67
C LEU A 243 1.24 6.79 -0.48
N ALA A 244 0.25 6.68 0.42
CA ALA A 244 0.18 7.41 1.69
C ALA A 244 -0.74 6.66 2.68
N PRO A 245 -0.55 6.77 4.01
CA PRO A 245 0.49 7.56 4.71
C PRO A 245 1.86 6.87 4.69
N SER A 246 2.93 7.57 5.07
CA SER A 246 4.29 7.01 5.11
C SER A 246 4.59 6.31 6.44
N GLY A 247 5.31 5.20 6.40
CA GLY A 247 5.83 4.48 7.58
C GLY A 247 4.84 3.60 8.34
N ILE A 248 3.53 3.72 8.11
CA ILE A 248 2.50 2.91 8.74
C ILE A 248 1.53 2.34 7.70
N PRO A 249 0.99 1.12 7.89
CA PRO A 249 -0.08 0.61 7.05
C PRO A 249 -1.38 1.41 7.27
N ILE A 250 -2.35 1.26 6.37
CA ILE A 250 -3.69 1.84 6.55
C ILE A 250 -4.38 1.25 7.79
N THR A 251 -5.40 1.93 8.32
CA THR A 251 -6.11 1.40 9.49
C THR A 251 -6.96 0.17 9.13
N PRO A 252 -7.30 -0.71 10.09
CA PRO A 252 -8.21 -1.85 9.83
C PRO A 252 -9.55 -1.44 9.20
N THR A 253 -10.12 -0.32 9.63
CA THR A 253 -11.35 0.23 9.07
C THR A 253 -11.16 0.68 7.62
N GLN A 254 -10.05 1.36 7.31
CA GLN A 254 -9.72 1.74 5.93
C GLN A 254 -9.45 0.53 5.05
N PHE A 255 -8.82 -0.51 5.59
CA PHE A 255 -8.59 -1.74 4.85
C PHE A 255 -9.91 -2.45 4.51
N ALA A 256 -10.84 -2.52 5.47
CA ALA A 256 -12.19 -3.03 5.20
C ALA A 256 -12.92 -2.18 4.14
N ASN A 257 -12.82 -0.84 4.21
CA ASN A 257 -13.41 0.06 3.22
C ASN A 257 -12.78 -0.09 1.82
N LEU A 258 -11.47 -0.36 1.74
CA LEU A 258 -10.78 -0.64 0.48
C LEU A 258 -11.32 -1.92 -0.17
N LEU A 259 -11.56 -2.97 0.63
CA LEU A 259 -12.20 -4.20 0.12
C LEU A 259 -13.65 -3.94 -0.31
N ALA A 260 -14.41 -3.17 0.47
CA ALA A 260 -15.79 -2.79 0.15
C ALA A 260 -15.89 -2.00 -1.15
N ALA A 261 -14.95 -1.09 -1.41
CA ALA A 261 -14.88 -0.31 -2.66
C ALA A 261 -14.70 -1.18 -3.92
N GLN A 262 -14.31 -2.45 -3.77
CA GLN A 262 -14.11 -3.41 -4.86
C GLN A 262 -15.13 -4.55 -4.85
N GLY A 263 -16.35 -4.28 -4.36
CA GLY A 263 -17.41 -5.29 -4.27
C GLY A 263 -17.25 -6.24 -3.08
N GLY A 264 -16.59 -5.79 -2.02
CA GLY A 264 -16.45 -6.53 -0.75
C GLY A 264 -15.28 -7.51 -0.69
N ALA A 265 -14.63 -7.81 -1.81
CA ALA A 265 -13.52 -8.76 -1.84
C ALA A 265 -12.52 -8.45 -2.96
N ILE A 266 -11.25 -8.73 -2.72
CA ILE A 266 -10.17 -8.61 -3.71
C ILE A 266 -9.52 -9.97 -3.90
N GLY A 267 -9.28 -10.36 -5.15
CA GLY A 267 -8.80 -11.68 -5.48
C GLY A 267 -8.48 -11.88 -6.94
N GLY A 268 -8.47 -13.14 -7.35
CA GLY A 268 -8.12 -13.54 -8.70
C GLY A 268 -8.85 -14.81 -9.13
N THR A 269 -8.99 -14.97 -10.43
CA THR A 269 -9.52 -16.20 -11.01
C THR A 269 -8.47 -17.29 -10.92
N ILE A 270 -8.86 -18.47 -10.45
CA ILE A 270 -7.98 -19.64 -10.40
C ILE A 270 -8.69 -20.84 -11.04
N ASN A 271 -7.97 -21.90 -11.37
CA ASN A 271 -8.61 -23.12 -11.86
C ASN A 271 -7.85 -24.33 -11.35
N CYS A 272 -8.29 -24.84 -10.20
CA CYS A 272 -7.73 -26.05 -9.60
C CYS A 272 -8.84 -26.94 -9.04
N GLN A 273 -8.47 -28.20 -8.79
CA GLN A 273 -9.30 -29.13 -8.03
C GLN A 273 -8.62 -29.43 -6.72
N VAL A 274 -9.37 -29.37 -5.63
CA VAL A 274 -8.91 -29.70 -4.28
C VAL A 274 -9.65 -30.93 -3.76
N ALA A 275 -8.96 -31.74 -2.97
CA ALA A 275 -9.57 -32.82 -2.23
C ALA A 275 -10.26 -32.27 -0.98
N LEU A 276 -11.50 -32.70 -0.74
CA LEU A 276 -12.21 -32.44 0.50
C LEU A 276 -11.74 -33.45 1.55
N HIS A 277 -10.67 -33.10 2.27
CA HIS A 277 -10.11 -33.94 3.35
C HIS A 277 -9.77 -35.37 2.86
N ASP A 278 -9.82 -36.37 3.75
CA ASP A 278 -9.61 -37.80 3.45
C ASP A 278 -10.78 -38.46 2.68
N SER A 279 -11.69 -37.67 2.11
CA SER A 279 -12.73 -38.19 1.23
C SER A 279 -12.21 -38.29 -0.21
N ASN A 280 -12.78 -39.21 -1.00
CA ASN A 280 -12.56 -39.25 -2.45
C ASN A 280 -13.34 -38.15 -3.21
N GLN A 281 -13.92 -37.18 -2.50
CA GLN A 281 -14.64 -36.07 -3.10
C GLN A 281 -13.67 -34.95 -3.48
N GLN A 282 -13.84 -34.41 -4.68
CA GLN A 282 -13.04 -33.32 -5.20
C GLN A 282 -13.95 -32.13 -5.49
N MET A 283 -13.44 -30.94 -5.19
CA MET A 283 -14.11 -29.67 -5.46
C MET A 283 -13.28 -28.86 -6.44
N ARG A 284 -13.93 -28.27 -7.44
CA ARG A 284 -13.29 -27.33 -8.36
C ARG A 284 -13.36 -25.92 -7.78
N ILE A 285 -12.22 -25.26 -7.66
CA ILE A 285 -12.10 -23.86 -7.24
C ILE A 285 -11.82 -23.01 -8.47
N ASN A 286 -12.66 -22.01 -8.69
CA ASN A 286 -12.56 -21.09 -9.83
C ASN A 286 -12.11 -19.67 -9.44
N ARG A 287 -12.07 -19.36 -8.14
CA ARG A 287 -11.75 -18.04 -7.61
C ARG A 287 -11.22 -18.15 -6.19
N PHE A 288 -10.32 -17.24 -5.82
CA PHE A 288 -9.92 -17.00 -4.44
C PHE A 288 -10.00 -15.50 -4.18
N ASP A 289 -10.41 -15.11 -2.98
CA ASP A 289 -10.51 -13.72 -2.58
C ASP A 289 -10.22 -13.57 -1.08
N ILE A 290 -9.95 -12.34 -0.67
CA ILE A 290 -9.97 -11.91 0.72
C ILE A 290 -11.06 -10.85 0.90
N ASN A 291 -11.83 -11.01 1.97
CA ASN A 291 -12.92 -10.14 2.38
C ASN A 291 -12.72 -9.68 3.82
N ALA A 292 -13.43 -8.62 4.21
CA ALA A 292 -13.44 -8.18 5.59
C ALA A 292 -14.30 -9.16 6.42
N SER A 293 -13.69 -9.77 7.45
CA SER A 293 -14.44 -10.52 8.46
C SER A 293 -15.03 -9.52 9.45
N GLY A 294 -16.22 -9.03 9.16
CA GLY A 294 -16.92 -8.10 10.02
C GLY A 294 -18.39 -8.10 9.68
N LEU A 295 -19.21 -8.60 10.61
CA LEU A 295 -20.59 -8.17 10.66
C LEU A 295 -20.58 -6.63 10.70
N PRO A 296 -21.45 -5.95 9.94
CA PRO A 296 -21.52 -4.50 9.98
C PRO A 296 -22.09 -4.07 11.34
N LEU A 297 -21.25 -4.04 12.37
CA LEU A 297 -21.63 -3.73 13.76
C LEU A 297 -22.34 -2.39 13.86
N ASN A 298 -22.01 -1.43 12.98
CA ASN A 298 -22.74 -0.17 12.88
C ASN A 298 -24.18 -0.37 12.36
N ASN A 299 -24.39 -1.25 11.37
CA ASN A 299 -25.74 -1.58 10.89
C ASN A 299 -26.51 -2.36 11.94
N ILE A 300 -25.87 -3.32 12.62
CA ILE A 300 -26.50 -4.12 13.68
C ILE A 300 -26.85 -3.22 14.88
N ALA A 301 -25.91 -2.43 15.38
CA ALA A 301 -26.14 -1.52 16.51
C ALA A 301 -27.23 -0.49 16.19
N ARG A 302 -27.23 0.08 14.97
CA ARG A 302 -28.26 1.03 14.54
C ARG A 302 -29.61 0.37 14.32
N THR A 303 -29.65 -0.88 13.86
CA THR A 303 -30.90 -1.66 13.77
C THR A 303 -31.43 -2.00 15.16
N ILE A 304 -30.56 -2.37 16.10
CA ILE A 304 -30.93 -2.62 17.50
C ILE A 304 -31.46 -1.31 18.14
N GLU A 305 -30.78 -0.19 17.95
CA GLU A 305 -31.20 1.13 18.44
C GLU A 305 -32.58 1.52 17.89
N ILE A 306 -32.79 1.43 16.57
CA ILE A 306 -34.08 1.70 15.94
C ILE A 306 -35.17 0.78 16.51
N ASN A 307 -34.91 -0.52 16.60
CA ASN A 307 -35.89 -1.48 17.13
C ASN A 307 -36.24 -1.16 18.60
N LEU A 308 -35.26 -0.82 19.43
CA LEU A 308 -35.50 -0.45 20.83
C LEU A 308 -36.29 0.86 20.95
N LEU A 309 -35.95 1.88 20.16
CA LEU A 309 -36.62 3.18 20.14
C LEU A 309 -38.08 3.07 19.63
N GLN A 310 -38.31 2.23 18.62
CA GLN A 310 -39.66 1.90 18.15
C GLN A 310 -40.46 1.13 19.19
N MET A 311 -39.84 0.21 19.94
CA MET A 311 -40.51 -0.54 21.01
C MET A 311 -40.92 0.34 22.20
N ILE A 312 -40.27 1.47 22.42
CA ILE A 312 -40.62 2.44 23.47
C ILE A 312 -41.46 3.63 22.95
N ASN A 313 -41.91 3.60 21.69
CA ASN A 313 -42.67 4.67 21.02
C ASN A 313 -42.01 6.05 21.09
N GLU A 314 -40.69 6.12 20.90
CA GLU A 314 -40.01 7.41 20.84
C GLU A 314 -40.31 8.14 19.51
N GLU A 315 -40.55 9.46 19.56
CA GLU A 315 -40.91 10.24 18.37
C GLU A 315 -39.72 10.53 17.44
N ASN A 316 -38.48 10.44 17.95
CA ASN A 316 -37.25 10.76 17.23
C ASN A 316 -36.41 9.50 16.94
N VAL A 317 -36.91 8.63 16.07
CA VAL A 317 -36.16 7.45 15.63
C VAL A 317 -35.16 7.84 14.52
N PRO A 318 -33.86 7.53 14.67
CA PRO A 318 -32.86 7.81 13.63
C PRO A 318 -33.13 6.99 12.36
N GLU A 319 -32.84 7.56 11.19
CA GLU A 319 -33.04 6.84 9.93
C GLU A 319 -32.15 5.57 9.85
N PRO A 320 -32.65 4.46 9.27
CA PRO A 320 -31.85 3.30 8.94
C PRO A 320 -30.63 3.69 8.10
N VAL A 321 -29.54 2.96 8.24
CA VAL A 321 -28.37 3.14 7.37
C VAL A 321 -28.80 2.86 5.95
N LYS A 322 -28.78 3.88 5.09
CA LYS A 322 -29.11 3.75 3.68
C LYS A 322 -28.03 2.90 3.00
N PRO A 323 -28.40 1.92 2.16
CA PRO A 323 -27.43 1.17 1.39
C PRO A 323 -26.67 2.13 0.47
N ILE A 324 -25.36 2.01 0.43
CA ILE A 324 -24.53 2.68 -0.57
C ILE A 324 -24.65 1.81 -1.83
N ASN A 325 -25.26 2.34 -2.89
CA ASN A 325 -25.51 1.63 -4.16
C ASN A 325 -26.48 0.42 -4.06
N GLU A 326 -27.58 0.54 -3.32
CA GLU A 326 -28.66 -0.47 -3.24
C GLU A 326 -28.26 -1.87 -2.69
N GLU A 327 -27.04 -2.06 -2.20
CA GLU A 327 -26.60 -3.31 -1.57
C GLU A 327 -26.53 -3.20 -0.05
N TYR A 328 -27.16 -4.16 0.64
CA TYR A 328 -26.99 -4.38 2.07
C TYR A 328 -25.74 -5.23 2.27
N ILE A 329 -24.73 -4.66 2.92
CA ILE A 329 -23.51 -5.36 3.33
C ILE A 329 -23.91 -6.45 4.33
N LEU A 330 -23.70 -7.73 4.00
CA LEU A 330 -23.80 -8.88 4.91
C LEU A 330 -22.44 -9.21 5.53
#